data_AF-A0ABD1VIC6-F1
#
_entry.id   AF-A0ABD1VIC6-F1
#
_cell.length_a   1.000
_cell.length_b   1.000
_cell.length_c   1.000
_cell.angle_alpha   90.00
_cell.angle_beta   90.00
_cell.angle_gamma   90.00
#
_symmetry.space_group_name_H-M   'P 1'
#
loop_
_entity.id
_entity.type
_entity.pdbx_description
1 polymer ?
#
loop_
_entity_poly.entity_id
_entity_poly.type
_entity_poly.pdbx_seq_one_letter_code
_entity_poly.pdbx_strand_id
1 'polypeptide(L)'
;MPDLFMKSTLDSIFRVAFGVELDSLCGSSEEGAKFSEAFDNASAMTLWRYVDIFWKMKNAFNVGSEAKLKKIIRVVDDFVYKLIRKKIEEMHKSQNNSSKKDILTRFLQFTEVDPKYLRDITLNFIIAGKDTTATTLSWFIYMLCKHPLVQEKVAQEIKEATKTKKVTDISEFASSVSEEALEKMHLPSRSID
;
A
#
# COMPACT_ATOMS: atom_id res chain seq x y z
N MET A 1 15.46 7.04 -2.98
CA MET A 1 14.14 7.51 -3.45
C MET A 1 13.14 6.37 -3.61
N PRO A 2 13.41 5.29 -4.39
CA PRO A 2 12.42 4.22 -4.59
C PRO A 2 12.00 3.52 -3.28
N ASP A 3 12.97 3.19 -2.42
CA ASP A 3 12.72 2.50 -1.14
C ASP A 3 11.74 3.28 -0.22
N LEU A 4 11.86 4.61 -0.19
CA LEU A 4 10.98 5.47 0.61
C LEU A 4 9.54 5.45 0.09
N PHE A 5 9.35 5.55 -1.24
CA PHE A 5 8.02 5.48 -1.83
C PHE A 5 7.40 4.08 -1.69
N MET A 6 8.20 3.02 -1.72
CA MET A 6 7.74 1.65 -1.50
C MET A 6 7.22 1.46 -0.07
N LYS A 7 7.97 1.92 0.94
CA LYS A 7 7.53 1.91 2.35
C LYS A 7 6.30 2.78 2.57
N SER A 8 6.28 3.97 2.00
CA SER A 8 5.14 4.91 2.13
C SER A 8 3.87 4.37 1.48
N THR A 9 3.98 3.79 0.29
CA THR A 9 2.82 3.21 -0.41
C THR A 9 2.30 1.98 0.33
N LEU A 10 3.19 1.16 0.88
CA LEU A 10 2.80 0.03 1.71
C LEU A 10 2.00 0.50 2.94
N ASP A 11 2.53 1.46 3.70
CA ASP A 11 1.84 2.02 4.88
C ASP A 11 0.48 2.65 4.49
N SER A 12 0.41 3.34 3.34
CA SER A 12 -0.82 3.93 2.82
C SER A 12 -1.89 2.88 2.52
N ILE A 13 -1.54 1.78 1.85
CA ILE A 13 -2.48 0.68 1.55
C ILE A 13 -2.95 0.02 2.84
N PHE A 14 -2.04 -0.24 3.79
CA PHE A 14 -2.41 -0.82 5.07
C PHE A 14 -3.40 0.05 5.84
N ARG A 15 -3.20 1.37 5.80
CA ARG A 15 -4.11 2.33 6.44
C ARG A 15 -5.46 2.42 5.73
N VAL A 16 -5.49 2.52 4.40
CA VAL A 16 -6.72 2.74 3.62
C VAL A 16 -7.53 1.45 3.45
N ALA A 17 -6.87 0.36 3.07
CA ALA A 17 -7.55 -0.91 2.78
C ALA A 17 -7.89 -1.68 4.06
N PHE A 18 -7.02 -1.63 5.07
CA PHE A 18 -7.12 -2.47 6.25
C PHE A 18 -7.24 -1.71 7.57
N GLY A 19 -7.23 -0.37 7.55
CA GLY A 19 -7.38 0.43 8.77
C GLY A 19 -6.32 0.12 9.85
N VAL A 20 -5.10 -0.27 9.43
CA VAL A 20 -3.99 -0.62 10.33
C VAL A 20 -2.74 0.16 9.96
N GLU A 21 -2.04 0.63 10.98
CA GLU A 21 -0.72 1.23 10.83
C GLU A 21 0.34 0.13 10.85
N LEU A 22 0.99 -0.09 9.71
CA LEU A 22 2.08 -1.05 9.56
C LEU A 22 3.41 -0.47 10.10
N ASP A 23 3.57 0.85 9.96
CA ASP A 23 4.73 1.63 10.40
C ASP A 23 6.07 1.14 9.81
N SER A 24 6.04 0.81 8.53
CA SER A 24 7.21 0.39 7.75
C SER A 24 8.16 1.56 7.46
N LEU A 25 7.64 2.79 7.41
CA LEU A 25 8.43 4.00 7.16
C LEU A 25 9.37 4.37 8.32
N CYS A 26 8.88 4.38 9.55
CA CYS A 26 9.70 4.72 10.72
C CYS A 26 10.51 3.53 11.23
N GLY A 27 10.05 2.30 10.92
CA GLY A 27 10.71 1.06 11.34
C GLY A 27 10.58 0.79 12.85
N SER A 28 9.66 1.46 13.54
CA SER A 28 9.38 1.19 14.96
C SER A 28 8.64 -0.14 15.16
N SER A 29 7.96 -0.63 14.12
CA SER A 29 7.28 -1.93 14.14
C SER A 29 8.19 -3.05 13.62
N GLU A 30 8.70 -3.87 14.55
CA GLU A 30 9.48 -5.08 14.21
C GLU A 30 8.66 -6.07 13.37
N GLU A 31 7.36 -6.19 13.63
CA GLU A 31 6.46 -7.07 12.88
C GLU A 31 6.23 -6.56 11.45
N GLY A 32 6.05 -5.25 11.27
CA GLY A 32 5.85 -4.62 9.96
C GLY A 32 7.10 -4.71 9.08
N ALA A 33 8.28 -4.51 9.66
CA ALA A 33 9.56 -4.67 8.97
C ALA A 33 9.78 -6.11 8.48
N LYS A 34 9.53 -7.10 9.35
CA LYS A 34 9.62 -8.53 8.99
C LYS A 34 8.64 -8.90 7.87
N PHE A 35 7.41 -8.38 7.94
CA PHE A 35 6.42 -8.59 6.88
C PHE A 35 6.88 -7.97 5.56
N SER A 36 7.33 -6.71 5.57
CA SER A 36 7.78 -6.03 4.34
C SER A 36 8.95 -6.76 3.69
N GLU A 37 9.94 -7.17 4.47
CA GLU A 37 11.09 -7.93 3.97
C GLU A 37 10.67 -9.31 3.43
N ALA A 38 9.79 -10.02 4.14
CA ALA A 38 9.27 -11.31 3.68
C ALA A 38 8.47 -11.16 2.37
N PHE A 39 7.64 -10.12 2.27
CA PHE A 39 6.84 -9.84 1.08
C PHE A 39 7.72 -9.52 -0.13
N ASP A 40 8.73 -8.65 0.02
CA ASP A 40 9.64 -8.29 -1.07
C ASP A 40 10.46 -9.50 -1.55
N ASN A 41 10.94 -10.32 -0.61
CA ASN A 41 11.63 -11.56 -0.93
C ASN A 41 10.70 -12.58 -1.63
N ALA A 42 9.45 -12.71 -1.19
CA ALA A 42 8.47 -13.60 -1.81
C ALA A 42 8.15 -13.18 -3.25
N SER A 43 7.96 -11.88 -3.48
CA SER A 43 7.72 -11.30 -4.80
C SER A 43 8.91 -11.54 -5.74
N ALA A 44 10.14 -11.27 -5.28
CA ALA A 44 11.35 -11.48 -6.08
C ALA A 44 11.57 -12.96 -6.44
N MET A 45 11.36 -13.88 -5.49
CA MET A 45 11.47 -15.32 -5.75
C MET A 45 10.33 -15.84 -6.65
N THR A 46 9.14 -15.25 -6.55
CA THR A 46 8.02 -15.61 -7.43
C THR A 46 8.29 -15.15 -8.86
N LEU A 47 8.91 -13.98 -9.06
CA LEU A 47 9.36 -13.53 -10.38
C LEU A 47 10.39 -14.50 -11.00
N TRP A 48 11.27 -15.09 -10.20
CA TRP A 48 12.21 -16.11 -10.66
C TRP A 48 11.53 -17.37 -11.24
N ARG A 49 10.29 -17.69 -10.83
CA ARG A 49 9.53 -18.81 -11.40
C ARG A 49 9.10 -18.56 -12.86
N TYR A 50 9.02 -17.31 -13.30
CA TYR A 50 8.73 -17.00 -14.71
C TYR A 50 9.87 -17.38 -15.65
N VAL A 51 11.12 -17.37 -15.15
CA VAL A 51 12.30 -17.74 -15.94
C VAL A 51 12.74 -19.19 -15.72
N ASP A 52 12.48 -19.77 -14.55
CA ASP A 52 12.85 -21.15 -14.23
C ASP A 52 11.76 -22.15 -14.64
N ILE A 53 11.80 -22.68 -15.86
CA ILE A 53 10.83 -23.67 -16.39
C ILE A 53 10.70 -24.91 -15.48
N PHE A 54 11.73 -25.24 -14.70
CA PHE A 54 11.74 -26.42 -13.81
C PHE A 54 11.19 -26.14 -12.41
N TRP A 55 10.64 -24.95 -12.13
CA TRP A 55 10.12 -24.57 -10.81
C TRP A 55 9.06 -25.55 -10.27
N LYS A 56 8.19 -26.09 -11.13
CA LYS A 56 7.14 -27.04 -10.73
C LYS A 56 7.72 -28.32 -10.13
N MET A 57 8.80 -28.84 -10.73
CA MET A 57 9.49 -30.01 -10.18
C MET A 57 10.19 -29.67 -8.87
N LYS A 58 10.90 -28.55 -8.80
CA LYS A 58 11.58 -28.09 -7.56
C LYS A 58 10.58 -27.88 -6.41
N ASN A 59 9.39 -27.37 -6.72
CA ASN A 59 8.30 -27.19 -5.75
C ASN A 59 7.72 -28.53 -5.30
N ALA A 60 7.51 -29.48 -6.20
CA ALA A 60 7.03 -30.82 -5.87
C ALA A 60 8.00 -31.58 -4.94
N PHE A 61 9.31 -31.46 -5.18
CA PHE A 61 10.32 -32.05 -4.31
C PHE A 61 10.60 -31.21 -3.04
N ASN A 62 10.09 -29.98 -2.96
CA ASN A 62 10.32 -29.04 -1.86
C ASN A 62 11.82 -28.87 -1.54
N VAL A 63 12.65 -28.68 -2.57
CA VAL A 63 14.11 -28.56 -2.45
C VAL A 63 14.57 -27.16 -2.85
N GLY A 64 15.58 -26.64 -2.15
CA GLY A 64 16.31 -25.43 -2.54
C GLY A 64 15.48 -24.15 -2.39
N SER A 65 15.40 -23.36 -3.46
CA SER A 65 14.73 -22.05 -3.51
C SER A 65 13.23 -22.13 -3.18
N GLU A 66 12.55 -23.19 -3.61
CA GLU A 66 11.11 -23.39 -3.39
C GLU A 66 10.78 -23.68 -1.92
N ALA A 67 11.64 -24.42 -1.22
CA ALA A 67 11.51 -24.63 0.22
C ALA A 67 11.69 -23.32 1.01
N LYS A 68 12.65 -22.47 0.58
CA LYS A 68 12.86 -21.14 1.16
C LYS A 68 11.66 -20.24 0.91
N LEU A 69 11.15 -20.20 -0.33
CA LEU A 69 9.96 -19.44 -0.69
C LEU A 69 8.73 -19.86 0.12
N LYS A 70 8.54 -21.17 0.34
CA LYS A 70 7.45 -21.68 1.19
C LYS A 70 7.54 -21.20 2.63
N LYS A 71 8.75 -21.10 3.20
CA LYS A 71 8.95 -20.53 4.56
C LYS A 71 8.62 -19.04 4.59
N ILE A 72 9.02 -18.29 3.56
CA ILE A 72 8.77 -16.85 3.46
C ILE A 72 7.27 -16.57 3.30
N ILE A 73 6.58 -17.33 2.42
CA ILE A 73 5.13 -17.23 2.24
C ILE A 73 4.39 -17.49 3.55
N ARG A 74 4.86 -18.42 4.41
CA ARG A 74 4.25 -18.61 5.74
C ARG A 74 4.33 -17.35 6.61
N VAL A 75 5.45 -16.63 6.61
CA VAL A 75 5.58 -15.38 7.37
C VAL A 75 4.57 -14.34 6.89
N VAL A 76 4.41 -14.23 5.56
CA VAL A 76 3.42 -13.34 4.93
C VAL A 76 2.00 -13.74 5.31
N ASP A 77 1.67 -15.04 5.18
CA ASP A 77 0.35 -15.58 5.51
C ASP A 77 0.01 -15.41 6.99
N ASP A 78 0.94 -15.74 7.89
CA ASP A 78 0.75 -15.62 9.34
C ASP A 78 0.43 -14.17 9.74
N PHE A 79 1.14 -13.20 9.14
CA PHE A 79 0.88 -11.78 9.35
C PHE A 79 -0.50 -11.36 8.85
N VAL A 80 -0.87 -11.73 7.62
CA VAL A 80 -2.17 -11.38 7.04
C VAL A 80 -3.32 -12.03 7.81
N TYR A 81 -3.19 -13.30 8.19
CA TYR A 81 -4.20 -13.96 9.00
C TYR A 81 -4.32 -13.35 10.40
N LYS A 82 -3.21 -12.92 11.02
CA LYS A 82 -3.23 -12.19 12.29
C LYS A 82 -3.98 -10.87 12.16
N LEU A 83 -3.75 -10.13 11.07
CA LEU A 83 -4.46 -8.89 10.74
C LEU A 83 -5.97 -9.13 10.58
N ILE A 84 -6.35 -10.13 9.79
CA ILE A 84 -7.76 -10.48 9.55
C ILE A 84 -8.46 -10.85 10.86
N ARG A 85 -7.84 -11.72 11.69
CA ARG A 85 -8.39 -12.09 13.00
C ARG A 85 -8.60 -10.89 13.91
N LYS A 86 -7.59 -10.01 14.00
CA LYS A 86 -7.68 -8.78 14.80
C LYS A 86 -8.85 -7.91 14.33
N LYS A 87 -9.06 -7.79 13.02
CA LYS A 87 -10.18 -7.01 12.45
C LYS A 87 -11.54 -7.63 12.72
N ILE A 88 -11.66 -8.95 12.62
CA ILE A 88 -12.89 -9.66 12.99
C ILE A 88 -13.22 -9.40 14.47
N GLU A 89 -12.23 -9.52 15.37
CA GLU A 89 -12.42 -9.24 16.80
C GLU A 89 -12.81 -7.79 17.09
N GLU A 90 -12.18 -6.81 16.42
CA GLU A 90 -12.54 -5.39 16.53
C GLU A 90 -13.99 -5.14 16.10
N MET A 91 -14.44 -5.77 15.01
CA MET A 91 -15.82 -5.66 14.53
C MET A 91 -16.83 -6.26 15.52
N HIS A 92 -16.53 -7.41 16.12
CA HIS A 92 -17.41 -8.02 17.12
C HIS A 92 -17.52 -7.18 18.40
N LYS A 93 -16.44 -6.51 18.81
CA LYS A 93 -16.42 -5.64 19.99
C LYS A 93 -17.10 -4.28 19.77
N SER A 94 -17.08 -3.76 18.53
CA SER A 94 -17.58 -2.42 18.20
C SER A 94 -18.95 -2.39 17.51
N GLN A 95 -19.90 -3.23 17.94
CA GLN A 95 -21.26 -3.35 17.36
C GLN A 95 -22.06 -2.03 17.17
N ASN A 96 -21.59 -0.87 17.64
CA ASN A 96 -22.32 0.41 17.59
C ASN A 96 -21.60 1.62 16.98
N ASN A 97 -20.36 1.52 16.46
CA ASN A 97 -19.69 2.70 15.88
C ASN A 97 -19.70 2.70 14.35
N SER A 98 -20.56 3.56 13.80
CA SER A 98 -20.64 3.94 12.38
C SER A 98 -19.44 4.82 11.92
N SER A 99 -18.22 4.55 12.38
CA SER A 99 -17.03 5.24 11.87
C SER A 99 -16.50 4.52 10.63
N LYS A 100 -15.95 5.31 9.68
CA LYS A 100 -15.38 4.90 8.37
C LYS A 100 -14.93 3.43 8.33
N LYS A 101 -15.73 2.58 7.66
CA LYS A 101 -15.41 1.16 7.46
C LYS A 101 -14.35 1.02 6.36
N ASP A 102 -13.19 0.48 6.73
CA ASP A 102 -12.14 0.10 5.79
C ASP A 102 -12.62 -0.99 4.81
N ILE A 103 -11.86 -1.21 3.74
CA ILE A 103 -12.25 -2.12 2.66
C ILE A 103 -12.44 -3.54 3.19
N LEU A 104 -11.54 -4.01 4.07
CA LEU A 104 -11.61 -5.34 4.67
C LEU A 104 -12.84 -5.51 5.57
N THR A 105 -13.18 -4.51 6.38
CA THR A 105 -14.38 -4.46 7.22
C THR A 105 -15.64 -4.56 6.37
N ARG A 106 -15.66 -3.93 5.18
CA ARG A 106 -16.77 -4.06 4.24
C ARG A 106 -16.87 -5.49 3.70
N PHE A 107 -15.76 -6.09 3.25
CA PHE A 107 -15.75 -7.48 2.79
C PHE A 107 -16.24 -8.47 3.86
N LEU A 108 -15.85 -8.26 5.12
CA LEU A 108 -16.29 -9.08 6.25
C LEU A 108 -17.80 -8.96 6.57
N GLN A 109 -18.45 -7.87 6.18
CA GLN A 109 -19.89 -7.66 6.45
C GLN A 109 -20.80 -8.27 5.38
N PHE A 110 -20.33 -8.36 4.14
CA PHE A 110 -21.17 -8.81 3.03
C PHE A 110 -21.23 -10.34 2.88
N THR A 111 -20.42 -11.11 3.61
CA THR A 111 -20.34 -12.57 3.40
C THR A 111 -19.76 -13.28 4.64
N GLU A 112 -20.19 -14.52 4.92
CA GLU A 112 -19.41 -15.47 5.74
C GLU A 112 -18.18 -15.89 4.93
N VAL A 113 -17.18 -15.01 4.87
CA VAL A 113 -16.05 -15.19 3.96
C VAL A 113 -15.07 -16.23 4.50
N ASP A 114 -14.66 -17.18 3.65
CA ASP A 114 -13.52 -18.06 3.89
C ASP A 114 -12.26 -17.23 4.26
N PRO A 115 -11.62 -17.48 5.42
CA PRO A 115 -10.38 -16.80 5.81
C PRO A 115 -9.32 -16.80 4.71
N LYS A 116 -9.24 -17.86 3.90
CA LYS A 116 -8.31 -17.94 2.78
C LYS A 116 -8.63 -16.93 1.68
N TYR A 117 -9.90 -16.74 1.36
CA TYR A 117 -10.33 -15.75 0.37
C TYR A 117 -10.02 -14.32 0.84
N LEU A 118 -10.24 -14.01 2.12
CA LEU A 118 -9.84 -12.72 2.70
C LEU A 118 -8.32 -12.50 2.61
N ARG A 119 -7.54 -13.54 2.90
CA ARG A 119 -6.08 -13.51 2.75
C ARG A 119 -5.70 -13.19 1.31
N ASP A 120 -6.29 -13.90 0.34
CA ASP A 120 -6.00 -13.73 -1.09
C ASP A 120 -6.33 -12.32 -1.58
N ILE A 121 -7.50 -11.78 -1.20
CA ILE A 121 -7.89 -10.40 -1.51
C ILE A 121 -6.93 -9.40 -0.87
N THR A 122 -6.59 -9.58 0.41
CA THR A 122 -5.67 -8.69 1.13
C THR A 122 -4.32 -8.62 0.40
N LEU A 123 -3.75 -9.78 0.04
CA LEU A 123 -2.50 -9.84 -0.72
C LEU A 123 -2.64 -9.19 -2.10
N ASN A 124 -3.75 -9.40 -2.81
CA ASN A 124 -3.99 -8.78 -4.11
C ASN A 124 -3.98 -7.25 -4.02
N PHE A 125 -4.61 -6.65 -2.99
CA PHE A 125 -4.56 -5.20 -2.79
C PHE A 125 -3.14 -4.69 -2.52
N ILE A 126 -2.37 -5.40 -1.68
CA ILE A 126 -0.99 -5.02 -1.36
C ILE A 126 -0.11 -5.08 -2.61
N ILE A 127 -0.17 -6.17 -3.37
CA ILE A 127 0.60 -6.36 -4.61
C ILE A 127 0.22 -5.29 -5.64
N ALA A 128 -1.07 -5.06 -5.86
CA ALA A 128 -1.55 -4.13 -6.86
C ALA A 128 -1.15 -2.69 -6.55
N GLY A 129 -1.21 -2.29 -5.28
CA GLY A 129 -0.98 -0.89 -4.90
C GLY A 129 0.49 -0.54 -4.65
N LYS A 130 1.28 -1.43 -4.00
CA LYS A 130 2.60 -1.07 -3.44
C LYS A 130 3.57 -0.64 -4.54
N ASP A 131 3.83 -1.54 -5.47
CA ASP A 131 4.93 -1.35 -6.43
C ASP A 131 4.54 -0.38 -7.55
N THR A 132 3.28 -0.42 -7.99
CA THR A 132 2.77 0.42 -9.10
C THR A 132 2.69 1.89 -8.70
N THR A 133 2.18 2.19 -7.51
CA THR A 133 2.02 3.57 -7.03
C THR A 133 3.37 4.14 -6.60
N ALA A 134 4.23 3.36 -5.94
CA ALA A 134 5.58 3.80 -5.61
C ALA A 134 6.42 4.12 -6.85
N THR A 135 6.30 3.31 -7.91
CA THR A 135 6.95 3.55 -9.19
C THR A 135 6.40 4.81 -9.86
N THR A 136 5.08 4.98 -9.87
CA THR A 136 4.40 6.15 -10.44
C THR A 136 4.84 7.43 -9.72
N LEU A 137 4.87 7.45 -8.39
CA LEU A 137 5.34 8.59 -7.59
C LEU A 137 6.81 8.90 -7.86
N SER A 138 7.66 7.87 -7.94
CA SER A 138 9.08 8.04 -8.26
C SER A 138 9.25 8.70 -9.63
N TRP A 139 8.51 8.25 -10.64
CA TRP A 139 8.52 8.85 -11.97
C TRP A 139 7.94 10.26 -11.98
N PHE A 140 6.85 10.50 -11.27
CA PHE A 140 6.23 11.82 -11.17
C PHE A 140 7.23 12.85 -10.60
N ILE A 141 7.88 12.55 -9.47
CA ILE A 141 8.88 13.44 -8.87
C ILE A 141 10.08 13.63 -9.80
N TYR A 142 10.54 12.56 -10.44
CA TYR A 142 11.62 12.65 -11.42
C TYR A 142 11.26 13.57 -12.60
N MET A 143 10.04 13.48 -13.13
CA MET A 143 9.57 14.35 -14.21
C MET A 143 9.47 15.80 -13.75
N LEU A 144 8.97 16.07 -12.54
CA LEU A 144 8.94 17.44 -12.01
C LEU A 144 10.34 18.04 -11.91
N CYS A 145 11.33 17.29 -11.39
CA CYS A 145 12.72 17.74 -11.31
C CYS A 145 13.33 18.05 -12.69
N LYS A 146 12.90 17.35 -13.75
CA LYS A 146 13.37 17.58 -15.12
C LYS A 146 12.66 18.72 -15.84
N HIS A 147 11.50 19.16 -15.35
CA HIS A 147 10.68 20.20 -15.98
C HIS A 147 10.36 21.33 -14.99
N PRO A 148 11.32 22.24 -14.70
CA PRO A 148 11.14 23.29 -13.69
C PRO A 148 9.93 24.21 -13.92
N LEU A 149 9.61 24.51 -15.18
CA LEU A 149 8.42 25.31 -15.52
C LEU A 149 7.11 24.61 -15.13
N VAL A 150 7.05 23.28 -15.30
CA VAL A 150 5.90 22.47 -14.90
C VAL A 150 5.85 22.36 -13.38
N GLN A 151 6.99 22.16 -12.73
CA GLN A 151 7.10 22.15 -11.27
C GLN A 151 6.60 23.45 -10.64
N GLU A 152 6.99 24.61 -11.17
CA GLU A 152 6.54 25.92 -10.67
C GLU A 152 5.03 26.07 -10.83
N LYS A 153 4.48 25.66 -11.98
CA LYS A 153 3.04 25.68 -12.24
C LYS A 153 2.26 24.80 -11.26
N VAL A 154 2.71 23.56 -11.04
CA VAL A 154 2.11 22.63 -10.08
C VAL A 154 2.20 23.19 -8.65
N ALA A 155 3.34 23.78 -8.27
CA ALA A 155 3.51 24.38 -6.95
C ALA A 155 2.59 25.61 -6.75
N GLN A 156 2.40 26.43 -7.78
CA GLN A 156 1.47 27.55 -7.76
C GLN A 156 0.02 27.06 -7.59
N GLU A 157 -0.37 26.07 -8.37
CA GLU A 157 -1.71 25.47 -8.31
C GLU A 157 -2.01 24.88 -6.92
N ILE A 158 -1.06 24.17 -6.31
CA ILE A 158 -1.19 23.67 -4.94
C ILE A 158 -1.41 24.82 -3.96
N LYS A 159 -0.60 25.90 -4.03
CA LYS A 159 -0.75 27.07 -3.14
C LYS A 159 -2.10 27.76 -3.29
N GLU A 160 -2.61 27.86 -4.51
CA GLU A 160 -3.91 28.46 -4.81
C GLU A 160 -5.05 27.58 -4.28
N ALA A 161 -4.98 26.26 -4.51
CA ALA A 161 -5.97 25.29 -4.06
C ALA A 161 -6.04 25.18 -2.53
N THR A 162 -4.89 25.08 -1.84
CA THR A 162 -4.82 24.92 -0.39
C THR A 162 -4.84 26.26 0.37
N LYS A 163 -4.77 27.39 -0.35
CA LYS A 163 -4.61 28.75 0.20
C LYS A 163 -3.39 28.91 1.11
N THR A 164 -2.41 28.00 1.02
CA THR A 164 -1.24 28.00 1.88
C THR A 164 -0.16 28.90 1.29
N LYS A 165 0.11 30.05 1.94
CA LYS A 165 1.16 30.99 1.49
C LYS A 165 2.58 30.50 1.79
N LYS A 166 2.75 29.71 2.86
CA LYS A 166 4.03 29.12 3.27
C LYS A 166 3.75 27.85 4.10
N VAL A 167 4.39 26.74 3.74
CA VAL A 167 4.30 25.50 4.53
C VAL A 167 5.32 25.60 5.65
N THR A 168 4.86 25.88 6.87
CA THR A 168 5.68 25.89 8.09
C THR A 168 5.52 24.61 8.90
N ASP A 169 4.38 23.92 8.73
CA ASP A 169 4.08 22.65 9.37
C ASP A 169 3.43 21.68 8.38
N ILE A 170 3.85 20.41 8.45
CA ILE A 170 3.35 19.33 7.59
C ILE A 170 1.91 18.96 7.98
N SER A 171 1.55 19.03 9.27
CA SER A 171 0.21 18.67 9.72
C SER A 171 -0.84 19.71 9.30
N GLU A 172 -0.47 21.00 9.37
CA GLU A 172 -1.26 22.10 8.84
C GLU A 172 -1.46 21.96 7.33
N PHE A 173 -0.38 21.67 6.59
CA PHE A 173 -0.48 21.44 5.15
C PHE A 173 -1.38 20.24 4.82
N ALA A 174 -1.21 19.10 5.50
CA ALA A 174 -2.05 17.93 5.29
C ALA A 174 -3.54 18.22 5.57
N SER A 175 -3.84 19.05 6.57
CA SER A 175 -5.20 19.49 6.88
C SER A 175 -5.80 20.42 5.82
N SER A 176 -4.95 21.18 5.11
CA SER A 176 -5.36 22.06 4.01
C SER A 176 -5.64 21.34 2.69
N VAL A 177 -5.17 20.10 2.53
CA VAL A 177 -5.47 19.24 1.38
C VAL A 177 -6.83 18.57 1.59
N SER A 178 -7.90 19.37 1.54
CA SER A 178 -9.29 18.90 1.64
C SER A 178 -9.82 18.42 0.28
N GLU A 179 -10.97 17.73 0.28
CA GLU A 179 -11.64 17.34 -0.97
C GLU A 179 -11.96 18.59 -1.83
N GLU A 180 -12.39 19.69 -1.22
CA GLU A 180 -12.65 20.94 -1.95
C GLU A 180 -11.38 21.60 -2.51
N ALA A 181 -10.22 21.37 -1.89
CA ALA A 181 -8.94 21.84 -2.43
C ALA A 181 -8.52 20.95 -3.62
N LEU A 182 -8.69 19.64 -3.50
CA LEU A 182 -8.38 18.69 -4.57
C LEU A 182 -9.28 18.90 -5.80
N GLU A 183 -10.56 19.22 -5.62
CA GLU A 183 -11.47 19.54 -6.74
C GLU A 183 -11.10 20.82 -7.50
N LYS A 184 -10.41 21.76 -6.85
CA LYS A 184 -9.93 23.01 -7.46
C LYS A 184 -8.64 22.82 -8.26
N MET A 185 -7.91 21.74 -8.01
CA MET A 185 -6.78 21.39 -8.85
C MET A 185 -7.33 20.92 -10.21
N HIS A 186 -6.80 21.50 -11.29
CA HIS A 186 -7.03 21.04 -12.65
C HIS A 186 -6.39 19.65 -12.81
N LEU A 187 -7.18 18.61 -12.54
CA LEU A 187 -6.84 17.27 -12.97
C LEU A 187 -6.57 17.31 -14.50
N PRO A 188 -5.43 16.77 -14.98
CA PRO A 188 -5.05 16.83 -16.40
C PRO A 188 -6.06 16.18 -17.37
N SER A 189 -7.12 15.54 -16.86
CA SER A 189 -8.19 14.95 -17.66
C SER A 189 -9.15 15.97 -18.31
N ARG A 190 -8.92 17.29 -18.16
CA ARG A 190 -9.79 18.34 -18.73
C ARG A 190 -9.16 19.15 -19.87
N SER A 191 -7.99 18.75 -20.37
CA SER A 191 -7.23 19.53 -21.37
C SER A 191 -6.79 18.73 -22.59
N ILE A 192 -7.42 17.58 -22.84
CA ILE A 192 -7.24 16.80 -24.07
C ILE A 192 -8.59 16.79 -24.78
N ASP A 193 -8.95 17.93 -25.35
CA ASP A 193 -9.89 18.10 -26.47
C ASP A 193 -9.56 19.43 -27.16
#